data_AF-A0A7V3W371-F1
#
_entry.id   AF-A0A7V3W371-F1
#
_cell.length_a   1.000
_cell.length_b   1.000
_cell.length_c   1.000
_cell.angle_alpha   90.00
_cell.angle_beta   90.00
_cell.angle_gamma   90.00
#
_symmetry.space_group_name_H-M   'P 1'
#
loop_
_entity.id
_entity.type
_entity.pdbx_description
1 polymer ?
#
loop_
_entity_poly.entity_id
_entity_poly.type
_entity_poly.pdbx_seq_one_letter_code
_entity_poly.pdbx_strand_id
1 'polypeptide(L)'
;MRRRIHPGWRGLRSWQEAHHQNHPRPRAQVLEPVKATNKMTTESDKPATPPTSTQNELVASSIRQFPQDQEIELFRNWFQKKYQDNLAGLVFFGSCLSEKSKSATSFKDFIAVVYDYRKTSRNPLKWLSHWTLPPDLFHLALEENGRTHECKYYLISTSQLLDSVSDRAKDLYLLGRLSKRIAVIHARDDAALELLVRCQTRAMQKAAEMALAMLDSFDLENFIKAVLRLSYLSETRLEDERKIDSLYEAHRQFYEQTYGMLLREMAGKKIIRPEGEKLWRVIGAKLPVGRRELEEILAQSRKRAKARWPKMIITVDNWLDQLLAKLERTYGIKLEIPAWERPVILITGWRHYFRLKRQGKIH
;
A
#
# COMPACT_ATOMS: atom_id res chain seq x y z
N MET A 1 -38.35 12.93 -26.85
CA MET A 1 -37.59 14.15 -26.51
C MET A 1 -36.10 13.81 -26.44
N ARG A 2 -35.30 14.30 -27.39
CA ARG A 2 -33.85 14.09 -27.45
C ARG A 2 -33.14 14.80 -26.29
N ARG A 3 -32.23 14.14 -25.58
CA ARG A 3 -31.20 14.81 -24.76
C ARG A 3 -29.80 14.41 -25.25
N ARG A 4 -29.00 15.44 -25.48
CA ARG A 4 -27.64 15.44 -26.04
C ARG A 4 -26.65 14.81 -25.07
N ILE A 5 -25.74 13.99 -25.59
CA ILE A 5 -24.59 13.42 -24.89
C ILE A 5 -23.38 14.31 -25.20
N HIS A 6 -22.70 14.82 -24.17
CA HIS A 6 -21.43 15.54 -24.27
C HIS A 6 -20.29 14.58 -24.70
N PRO A 7 -19.34 15.01 -25.56
CA PRO A 7 -18.30 14.15 -26.08
C PRO A 7 -17.05 14.21 -25.19
N GLY A 8 -16.78 13.13 -24.48
CA GLY A 8 -15.51 12.89 -23.80
C GLY A 8 -15.50 11.43 -23.39
N TRP A 9 -14.39 10.74 -23.59
CA TRP A 9 -14.16 9.33 -23.24
C TRP A 9 -14.62 8.30 -24.28
N ARG A 10 -13.88 8.25 -25.39
CA ARG A 10 -13.89 7.14 -26.36
C ARG A 10 -12.52 6.44 -26.49
N GLY A 11 -11.65 6.56 -25.48
CA GLY A 11 -10.25 6.12 -25.56
C GLY A 11 -9.83 4.88 -24.77
N LEU A 12 -10.66 4.34 -23.88
CA LEU A 12 -10.25 3.22 -23.00
C LEU A 12 -10.84 1.85 -23.34
N ARG A 13 -11.82 1.77 -24.26
CA ARG A 13 -12.35 0.46 -24.72
C ARG A 13 -11.64 -0.10 -25.96
N SER A 14 -10.90 0.71 -26.71
CA SER A 14 -10.21 0.29 -27.93
C SER A 14 -8.82 -0.31 -27.70
N TRP A 15 -8.32 -0.35 -26.46
CA TRP A 15 -6.94 -0.81 -26.18
C TRP A 15 -6.82 -2.32 -25.93
N GLN A 16 -7.91 -3.02 -25.61
CA GLN A 16 -7.90 -4.48 -25.40
C GLN A 16 -8.03 -5.29 -26.70
N GLU A 17 -8.43 -4.69 -27.83
CA GLU A 17 -8.72 -5.42 -29.08
C GLU A 17 -7.61 -5.31 -30.16
N ALA A 18 -6.53 -4.55 -29.94
CA ALA A 18 -5.51 -4.28 -30.96
C ALA A 18 -4.29 -5.23 -30.97
N HIS A 19 -4.29 -6.32 -30.18
CA HIS A 19 -3.19 -7.30 -30.16
C HIS A 19 -3.55 -8.60 -30.90
N HIS A 20 -3.90 -8.48 -32.17
CA HIS A 20 -3.78 -9.56 -33.16
C HIS A 20 -3.49 -8.96 -34.53
N GLN A 21 -2.24 -8.59 -34.79
CA GLN A 21 -1.75 -8.43 -36.16
C GLN A 21 -0.22 -8.57 -36.21
N ASN A 22 0.20 -9.56 -36.98
CA ASN A 22 1.59 -9.91 -37.31
C ASN A 22 2.29 -8.77 -38.05
N HIS A 23 3.50 -8.39 -37.62
CA HIS A 23 4.46 -7.69 -38.47
C HIS A 23 5.92 -8.10 -38.18
N PRO A 24 6.82 -7.99 -39.18
CA PRO A 24 7.99 -8.86 -39.33
C PRO A 24 9.24 -8.36 -38.59
N ARG A 25 10.14 -9.30 -38.27
CA ARG A 25 11.43 -9.06 -37.62
C ARG A 25 12.40 -8.32 -38.57
N PRO A 26 13.11 -7.27 -38.12
CA PRO A 26 14.25 -6.73 -38.87
C PRO A 26 15.55 -7.51 -38.60
N ARG A 27 16.38 -7.58 -39.64
CA ARG A 27 17.68 -8.26 -39.72
C ARG A 27 18.70 -7.71 -38.72
N ALA A 28 19.51 -8.63 -38.19
CA ALA A 28 20.69 -8.35 -37.39
C ALA A 28 21.76 -7.60 -38.20
N GLN A 29 22.28 -6.49 -37.66
CA GLN A 29 23.55 -5.89 -38.06
C GLN A 29 24.61 -6.19 -37.00
N VAL A 30 25.75 -6.62 -37.48
CA VAL A 30 26.96 -7.02 -36.75
C VAL A 30 27.60 -5.79 -36.10
N LEU A 31 27.85 -5.86 -34.79
CA LEU A 31 28.58 -4.84 -34.03
C LEU A 31 30.06 -5.21 -33.96
N GLU A 32 30.94 -4.29 -34.38
CA GLU A 32 32.38 -4.35 -34.06
C GLU A 32 32.68 -3.71 -32.67
N PRO A 33 33.75 -4.15 -31.98
CA PRO A 33 33.98 -3.79 -30.58
C PRO A 33 34.72 -2.44 -30.46
N VAL A 34 34.10 -1.48 -29.79
CA VAL A 34 34.76 -0.22 -29.40
C VAL A 34 35.40 -0.37 -28.02
N LYS A 35 36.69 -0.07 -27.97
CA LYS A 35 37.60 -0.17 -26.82
C LYS A 35 37.10 0.59 -25.59
N ALA A 36 37.15 -0.08 -24.45
CA ALA A 36 36.92 0.47 -23.13
C ALA A 36 37.92 1.58 -22.80
N THR A 37 37.42 2.75 -22.39
CA THR A 37 38.17 3.75 -21.63
C THR A 37 37.42 4.05 -20.35
N ASN A 38 38.03 3.65 -19.23
CA ASN A 38 37.59 3.92 -17.87
C ASN A 38 37.54 5.44 -17.62
N LYS A 39 36.37 5.95 -17.24
CA LYS A 39 36.29 7.11 -16.35
C LYS A 39 35.13 6.90 -15.37
N MET A 40 35.54 6.61 -14.15
CA MET A 40 34.75 6.47 -12.95
C MET A 40 34.43 7.89 -12.46
N THR A 41 33.17 8.31 -12.55
CA THR A 41 32.63 9.43 -11.78
C THR A 41 31.30 9.01 -11.19
N THR A 42 31.33 8.81 -9.88
CA THR A 42 30.19 8.51 -9.01
C THR A 42 29.24 9.70 -8.97
N GLU A 43 28.07 9.56 -9.59
CA GLU A 43 26.95 10.48 -9.48
C GLU A 43 25.76 9.74 -8.85
N SER A 44 25.94 9.27 -7.61
CA SER A 44 24.89 8.64 -6.81
C SER A 44 24.97 9.18 -5.38
N ASP A 45 24.35 10.33 -5.16
CA ASP A 45 23.74 10.75 -3.89
C ASP A 45 23.26 12.21 -4.02
N LYS A 46 22.06 12.39 -4.60
CA LYS A 46 21.29 13.61 -4.33
C LYS A 46 20.41 13.32 -3.12
N PRO A 47 20.58 14.04 -1.99
CA PRO A 47 19.68 13.88 -0.86
C PRO A 47 18.27 14.31 -1.28
N ALA A 48 17.28 13.47 -0.96
CA ALA A 48 15.87 13.79 -1.11
C ALA A 48 15.57 15.14 -0.44
N THR A 49 14.86 16.05 -1.14
CA THR A 49 14.44 17.33 -0.57
C THR A 49 13.72 17.10 0.77
N PRO A 50 14.20 17.70 1.88
CA PRO A 50 13.53 17.55 3.16
C PRO A 50 12.13 18.16 3.09
N PRO A 51 11.11 17.54 3.71
CA PRO A 51 9.77 18.12 3.78
C PRO A 51 9.80 19.49 4.48
N THR A 52 9.01 20.43 3.96
CA THR A 52 8.84 21.76 4.56
C THR A 52 8.24 21.62 5.97
N SER A 53 8.77 22.34 6.97
CA SER A 53 8.38 22.24 8.39
C SER A 53 6.86 22.22 8.62
N THR A 54 6.11 23.06 7.91
CA THR A 54 4.65 23.16 7.98
C THR A 54 3.90 21.87 7.58
N GLN A 55 4.44 21.07 6.65
CA GLN A 55 3.80 19.82 6.24
C GLN A 55 3.92 18.76 7.33
N ASN A 56 5.10 18.65 7.95
CA ASN A 56 5.31 17.71 9.05
C ASN A 56 4.42 18.04 10.25
N GLU A 57 4.18 19.33 10.54
CA GLU A 57 3.27 19.76 11.60
C GLU A 57 1.81 19.35 11.33
N LEU A 58 1.32 19.53 10.10
CA LEU A 58 -0.03 19.08 9.71
C LEU A 58 -0.16 17.56 9.83
N VAL A 59 0.84 16.82 9.34
CA VAL A 59 0.85 15.36 9.44
C VAL A 59 0.92 14.93 10.90
N ALA A 60 1.82 15.51 11.70
CA ALA A 60 1.99 15.20 13.12
C ALA A 60 0.75 15.51 13.98
N SER A 61 0.01 16.58 13.66
CA SER A 61 -1.26 16.87 14.35
C SER A 61 -2.34 15.86 13.97
N SER A 62 -2.44 15.50 12.68
CA SER A 62 -3.41 14.52 12.19
C SER A 62 -3.14 13.11 12.72
N ILE A 63 -1.87 12.71 12.86
CA ILE A 63 -1.49 11.34 13.20
C ILE A 63 -1.92 10.96 14.63
N ARG A 64 -2.12 11.94 15.51
CA ARG A 64 -2.58 11.72 16.89
C ARG A 64 -4.09 11.56 17.02
N GLN A 65 -4.85 11.86 15.97
CA GLN A 65 -6.31 11.79 15.99
C GLN A 65 -6.78 10.39 15.55
N PHE A 66 -7.47 9.69 16.43
CA PHE A 66 -8.12 8.41 16.18
C PHE A 66 -9.27 8.18 17.18
N PRO A 67 -10.23 7.30 16.85
CA PRO A 67 -11.28 6.92 17.81
C PRO A 67 -10.67 6.31 19.07
N GLN A 68 -10.99 6.86 20.23
CA GLN A 68 -10.59 6.28 21.52
C GLN A 68 -11.56 5.16 21.88
N ASP A 69 -11.22 3.94 21.48
CA ASP A 69 -12.03 2.72 21.70
C ASP A 69 -11.24 1.76 22.60
N GLN A 70 -11.93 1.12 23.55
CA GLN A 70 -11.36 0.11 24.46
C GLN A 70 -10.62 -1.00 23.71
N GLU A 71 -11.12 -1.42 22.55
CA GLU A 71 -10.46 -2.47 21.77
C GLU A 71 -9.11 -2.00 21.17
N ILE A 72 -8.93 -0.70 20.89
CA ILE A 72 -7.62 -0.16 20.47
C ILE A 72 -6.62 -0.20 21.62
N GLU A 73 -7.06 0.15 22.84
CA GLU A 73 -6.23 0.09 24.03
C GLU A 73 -5.86 -1.35 24.42
N LEU A 74 -6.79 -2.30 24.26
CA LEU A 74 -6.51 -3.73 24.41
C LEU A 74 -5.36 -4.18 23.50
N PHE A 75 -5.43 -3.87 22.21
CA PHE A 75 -4.37 -4.22 21.27
C PHE A 75 -3.06 -3.48 21.58
N ARG A 76 -3.12 -2.18 21.88
CA ARG A 76 -1.95 -1.38 22.28
C ARG A 76 -1.21 -2.05 23.44
N ASN A 77 -1.92 -2.39 24.50
CA ASN A 77 -1.36 -3.05 25.68
C ASN A 77 -0.71 -4.39 25.34
N TRP A 78 -1.35 -5.19 24.48
CA TRP A 78 -0.78 -6.44 24.01
C TRP A 78 0.53 -6.22 23.26
N PHE A 79 0.58 -5.26 22.32
CA PHE A 79 1.78 -4.95 21.54
C PHE A 79 2.92 -4.44 22.43
N GLN A 80 2.63 -3.54 23.37
CA GLN A 80 3.60 -3.03 24.33
C GLN A 80 4.16 -4.16 25.20
N LYS A 81 3.31 -5.06 25.70
CA LYS A 81 3.77 -6.22 26.49
C LYS A 81 4.59 -7.20 25.65
N LYS A 82 4.18 -7.44 24.39
CA LYS A 82 4.80 -8.42 23.50
C LYS A 82 6.19 -7.99 23.03
N TYR A 83 6.33 -6.73 22.65
CA TYR A 83 7.54 -6.21 22.04
C TYR A 83 8.37 -5.31 22.97
N GLN A 84 7.81 -4.85 24.08
CA GLN A 84 8.49 -4.07 25.12
C GLN A 84 9.28 -2.90 24.51
N ASP A 85 10.52 -2.68 24.95
CA ASP A 85 11.45 -1.68 24.43
C ASP A 85 11.80 -1.83 22.94
N ASN A 86 11.45 -2.95 22.31
CA ASN A 86 11.66 -3.14 20.89
C ASN A 86 10.56 -2.51 20.03
N LEU A 87 9.40 -2.16 20.60
CA LEU A 87 8.32 -1.49 19.88
C LEU A 87 8.67 0.00 19.71
N ALA A 88 9.01 0.41 18.48
CA ALA A 88 9.25 1.82 18.17
C ALA A 88 7.92 2.57 18.04
N GLY A 89 6.94 1.96 17.39
CA GLY A 89 5.61 2.54 17.31
C GLY A 89 4.56 1.60 16.73
N LEU A 90 3.31 2.02 16.87
CA LEU A 90 2.15 1.28 16.44
C LEU A 90 1.23 2.23 15.68
N VAL A 91 1.07 1.95 14.40
CA VAL A 91 0.25 2.73 13.48
C VAL A 91 -1.07 2.03 13.26
N PHE A 92 -2.18 2.70 13.49
CA PHE A 92 -3.53 2.27 13.14
C PHE A 92 -3.94 2.85 11.79
N PHE A 93 -4.54 2.02 10.93
CA PHE A 93 -4.98 2.45 9.60
C PHE A 93 -6.16 1.62 9.09
N GLY A 94 -6.65 1.97 7.89
CA GLY A 94 -7.70 1.23 7.21
C GLY A 94 -9.11 1.74 7.47
N SER A 95 -10.12 0.95 7.11
CA SER A 95 -11.53 1.34 7.16
C SER A 95 -12.07 1.60 8.56
N CYS A 96 -11.41 1.09 9.61
CA CYS A 96 -11.82 1.33 10.99
C CYS A 96 -11.40 2.71 11.53
N LEU A 97 -10.69 3.52 10.73
CA LEU A 97 -10.28 4.87 11.12
C LEU A 97 -11.40 5.92 10.96
N SER A 98 -12.44 5.59 10.20
CA SER A 98 -13.64 6.42 10.01
C SER A 98 -14.89 5.54 10.05
N GLU A 99 -15.88 5.94 10.84
CA GLU A 99 -17.19 5.27 10.92
C GLU A 99 -17.86 5.14 9.55
N LYS A 100 -17.67 6.12 8.67
CA LYS A 100 -18.22 6.14 7.30
C LYS A 100 -17.65 5.05 6.39
N SER A 101 -16.48 4.49 6.75
CA SER A 101 -15.81 3.45 5.98
C SER A 101 -15.84 2.07 6.64
N LYS A 102 -16.33 2.00 7.89
CA LYS A 102 -16.44 0.79 8.70
C LYS A 102 -17.57 -0.10 8.14
N SER A 103 -17.21 -1.28 7.63
CA SER A 103 -18.20 -2.34 7.43
C SER A 103 -18.38 -3.11 8.74
N ALA A 104 -19.51 -3.81 8.92
CA ALA A 104 -19.77 -4.76 10.03
C ALA A 104 -18.76 -5.93 10.12
N THR A 105 -17.75 -5.88 9.27
CA THR A 105 -16.87 -6.94 8.81
C THR A 105 -15.44 -6.34 8.64
N SER A 106 -15.17 -5.14 9.13
CA SER A 106 -13.82 -4.58 9.06
C SER A 106 -13.02 -4.96 10.31
N PHE A 107 -11.90 -5.66 10.13
CA PHE A 107 -10.92 -5.84 11.21
C PHE A 107 -10.11 -4.55 11.39
N LYS A 108 -9.63 -4.31 12.61
CA LYS A 108 -8.65 -3.25 12.84
C LYS A 108 -7.30 -3.67 12.23
N ASP A 109 -6.70 -2.79 11.44
CA ASP A 109 -5.40 -3.01 10.79
C ASP A 109 -4.33 -2.15 11.47
N PHE A 110 -3.22 -2.77 11.87
CA PHE A 110 -2.10 -2.11 12.51
C PHE A 110 -0.78 -2.30 11.76
N ILE A 111 0.17 -1.38 11.90
CA ILE A 111 1.57 -1.56 11.55
C ILE A 111 2.37 -1.47 12.86
N ALA A 112 2.87 -2.60 13.33
CA ALA A 112 3.79 -2.67 14.45
C ALA A 112 5.21 -2.44 13.92
N VAL A 113 5.81 -1.31 14.29
CA VAL A 113 7.17 -0.92 13.91
C VAL A 113 8.11 -1.23 15.05
N VAL A 114 9.11 -2.06 14.80
CA VAL A 114 10.10 -2.48 15.80
C VAL A 114 11.50 -1.98 15.47
N TYR A 115 12.38 -1.82 16.46
CA TYR A 115 13.78 -1.46 16.19
C TYR A 115 14.55 -2.61 15.57
N ASP A 116 14.53 -3.80 16.20
CA ASP A 116 15.21 -4.99 15.70
C ASP A 116 14.22 -6.14 15.51
N TYR A 117 13.98 -6.51 14.26
CA TYR A 117 13.10 -7.62 13.94
C TYR A 117 13.61 -8.96 14.50
N ARG A 118 14.93 -9.14 14.68
CA ARG A 118 15.50 -10.38 15.24
C ARG A 118 15.04 -10.64 16.67
N LYS A 119 14.68 -9.60 17.42
CA LYS A 119 14.15 -9.73 18.78
C LYS A 119 12.67 -10.17 18.81
N THR A 120 12.00 -10.27 17.66
CA THR A 120 10.57 -10.63 17.58
C THR A 120 10.33 -12.14 17.49
N SER A 121 11.29 -12.91 16.97
CA SER A 121 11.18 -14.36 16.83
C SER A 121 12.56 -15.04 16.88
N ARG A 122 12.65 -16.17 17.58
CA ARG A 122 13.84 -17.05 17.58
C ARG A 122 13.90 -17.98 16.36
N ASN A 123 12.85 -18.00 15.52
CA ASN A 123 12.79 -18.90 14.36
C ASN A 123 13.59 -18.31 13.17
N PRO A 124 14.66 -18.98 12.70
CA PRO A 124 15.51 -18.47 11.62
C PRO A 124 14.76 -18.34 10.28
N LEU A 125 13.73 -19.16 10.03
CA LEU A 125 12.91 -19.06 8.81
C LEU A 125 12.07 -17.77 8.81
N LYS A 126 11.51 -17.40 9.96
CA LYS A 126 10.77 -16.12 10.13
C LYS A 126 11.70 -14.91 10.00
N TRP A 127 12.95 -15.05 10.43
CA TRP A 127 13.97 -14.04 10.20
C TRP A 127 14.34 -13.92 8.71
N LEU A 128 14.53 -15.04 7.99
CA LEU A 128 14.88 -14.98 6.56
C LEU A 128 13.72 -14.41 5.72
N SER A 129 12.48 -14.76 6.05
CA SER A 129 11.30 -14.25 5.35
C SER A 129 11.14 -12.74 5.48
N HIS A 130 11.61 -12.16 6.58
CA HIS A 130 11.60 -10.73 6.83
C HIS A 130 12.39 -9.93 5.78
N TRP A 131 13.48 -10.48 5.24
CA TRP A 131 14.36 -9.78 4.29
C TRP A 131 13.85 -9.79 2.84
N THR A 132 13.07 -10.79 2.44
CA THR A 132 12.70 -10.98 1.03
C THR A 132 11.51 -10.10 0.61
N LEU A 133 10.47 -10.08 1.44
CA LEU A 133 9.18 -9.42 1.15
C LEU A 133 8.58 -8.76 2.40
N PRO A 134 9.24 -7.79 3.04
CA PRO A 134 8.61 -7.06 4.14
C PRO A 134 7.36 -6.29 3.65
N PRO A 135 6.41 -5.99 4.55
CA PRO A 135 6.27 -6.43 5.94
C PRO A 135 5.73 -7.85 6.07
N ASP A 136 5.77 -8.42 7.29
CA ASP A 136 5.09 -9.67 7.63
C ASP A 136 3.68 -9.40 8.14
N LEU A 137 2.67 -10.09 7.59
CA LEU A 137 1.27 -9.91 7.97
C LEU A 137 0.84 -11.02 8.94
N PHE A 138 0.35 -10.61 10.11
CA PHE A 138 -0.15 -11.49 11.15
C PHE A 138 -1.61 -11.20 11.48
N HIS A 139 -2.26 -12.20 12.05
CA HIS A 139 -3.58 -12.09 12.68
C HIS A 139 -3.41 -12.27 14.18
N LEU A 140 -4.13 -11.48 14.96
CA LEU A 140 -4.16 -11.55 16.41
C LEU A 140 -5.61 -11.64 16.86
N ALA A 141 -5.91 -12.65 17.66
CA ALA A 141 -7.18 -12.78 18.37
C ALA A 141 -6.88 -12.73 19.87
N LEU A 142 -7.60 -11.88 20.60
CA LEU A 142 -7.52 -11.73 22.05
C LEU A 142 -8.88 -12.06 22.65
N GLU A 143 -8.90 -12.76 23.78
CA GLU A 143 -10.12 -13.00 24.54
C GLU A 143 -10.15 -12.06 25.75
N GLU A 144 -11.20 -11.26 25.86
CA GLU A 144 -11.43 -10.36 26.99
C GLU A 144 -12.92 -10.31 27.31
N ASN A 145 -13.29 -10.46 28.59
CA ASN A 145 -14.68 -10.43 29.05
C ASN A 145 -15.63 -11.39 28.28
N GLY A 146 -15.13 -12.57 27.89
CA GLY A 146 -15.90 -13.56 27.12
C GLY A 146 -16.19 -13.14 25.67
N ARG A 147 -15.51 -12.10 25.15
CA ARG A 147 -15.58 -11.67 23.75
C ARG A 147 -14.21 -11.84 23.08
N THR A 148 -14.24 -12.24 21.82
CA THR A 148 -13.03 -12.34 20.99
C THR A 148 -12.85 -11.04 20.19
N HIS A 149 -11.67 -10.45 20.34
CA HIS A 149 -11.23 -9.23 19.66
C HIS A 149 -10.16 -9.58 18.63
N GLU A 150 -10.41 -9.28 17.36
CA GLU A 150 -9.53 -9.68 16.26
C GLU A 150 -8.95 -8.48 15.52
N CYS A 151 -7.65 -8.52 15.26
CA CYS A 151 -6.98 -7.56 14.39
C CYS A 151 -5.98 -8.21 13.45
N LYS A 152 -5.62 -7.45 12.43
CA LYS A 152 -4.50 -7.76 11.55
C LYS A 152 -3.39 -6.77 11.80
N TYR A 153 -2.16 -7.24 11.77
CA TYR A 153 -1.04 -6.32 11.88
C TYR A 153 0.13 -6.70 10.99
N TYR A 154 0.77 -5.66 10.47
CA TYR A 154 1.99 -5.73 9.71
C TYR A 154 3.16 -5.50 10.66
N LEU A 155 4.10 -6.43 10.72
CA LEU A 155 5.32 -6.29 11.50
C LEU A 155 6.47 -5.87 10.58
N ILE A 156 7.18 -4.81 10.95
CA ILE A 156 8.29 -4.26 10.16
C ILE A 156 9.34 -3.60 11.06
N SER A 157 10.61 -3.59 10.65
CA SER A 157 11.64 -2.81 11.34
C SER A 157 11.61 -1.33 10.95
N THR A 158 12.17 -0.45 11.79
CA THR A 158 12.34 0.98 11.44
C THR A 158 13.16 1.17 10.16
N SER A 159 14.22 0.38 9.96
CA SER A 159 15.06 0.43 8.76
C SER A 159 14.27 0.07 7.50
N GLN A 160 13.48 -1.00 7.54
CA GLN A 160 12.67 -1.42 6.41
C GLN A 160 11.52 -0.47 6.13
N LEU A 161 10.95 0.14 7.16
CA LEU A 161 9.94 1.17 6.99
C LEU A 161 10.51 2.35 6.21
N LEU A 162 11.71 2.83 6.60
CA LEU A 162 12.42 3.89 5.87
C LEU A 162 12.72 3.48 4.42
N ASP A 163 13.21 2.25 4.21
CA ASP A 163 13.47 1.73 2.86
C ASP A 163 12.18 1.67 2.01
N SER A 164 11.05 1.31 2.61
CA SER A 164 9.75 1.18 1.92
C SER A 164 9.18 2.51 1.43
N VAL A 165 9.65 3.63 1.96
CA VAL A 165 9.27 4.99 1.54
C VAL A 165 10.42 5.74 0.88
N SER A 166 11.60 5.12 0.77
CA SER A 166 12.78 5.69 0.10
C SER A 166 12.65 5.66 -1.43
N ASP A 167 13.57 6.31 -2.14
CA ASP A 167 13.62 6.28 -3.62
C ASP A 167 13.90 4.88 -4.16
N ARG A 168 14.50 4.00 -3.34
CA ARG A 168 14.76 2.59 -3.67
C ARG A 168 13.61 1.66 -3.27
N ALA A 169 12.43 2.20 -2.94
CA ALA A 169 11.26 1.40 -2.59
C ALA A 169 10.94 0.39 -3.71
N LYS A 170 10.93 -0.89 -3.35
CA LYS A 170 10.79 -2.01 -4.30
C LYS A 170 9.34 -2.27 -4.72
N ASP A 171 8.38 -1.72 -4.00
CA ASP A 171 6.95 -1.77 -4.29
C ASP A 171 6.19 -0.65 -3.56
N LEU A 172 4.90 -0.53 -3.85
CA LEU A 172 4.01 0.45 -3.23
C LEU A 172 3.21 -0.12 -2.05
N TYR A 173 3.57 -1.29 -1.52
CA TYR A 173 2.72 -2.00 -0.58
C TYR A 173 2.51 -1.23 0.72
N LEU A 174 3.60 -0.76 1.36
CA LEU A 174 3.51 0.10 2.53
C LEU A 174 3.35 1.57 2.16
N LEU A 175 4.05 2.03 1.12
CA LEU A 175 3.95 3.41 0.64
C LEU A 175 2.48 3.80 0.36
N GLY A 176 1.72 2.94 -0.33
CA GLY A 176 0.30 3.19 -0.63
C GLY A 176 -0.62 3.15 0.59
N ARG A 177 -0.19 2.58 1.73
CA ARG A 177 -0.93 2.64 3.01
C ARG A 177 -0.58 3.92 3.77
N LEU A 178 0.71 4.28 3.79
CA LEU A 178 1.23 5.48 4.44
C LEU A 178 0.91 6.77 3.69
N SER A 179 0.58 6.70 2.39
CA SER A 179 0.08 7.86 1.64
C SER A 179 -1.36 8.24 1.99
N LYS A 180 -2.05 7.43 2.79
CA LYS A 180 -3.42 7.67 3.24
C LYS A 180 -3.43 8.25 4.66
N ARG A 181 -4.62 8.54 5.16
CA ARG A 181 -4.80 8.87 6.58
C ARG A 181 -4.46 7.65 7.45
N ILE A 182 -3.49 7.82 8.34
CA ILE A 182 -3.08 6.86 9.38
C ILE A 182 -3.09 7.56 10.73
N ALA A 183 -3.15 6.79 11.81
CA ALA A 183 -2.96 7.28 13.17
C ALA A 183 -1.81 6.56 13.85
N VAL A 184 -1.01 7.26 14.66
CA VAL A 184 0.00 6.67 15.54
C VAL A 184 -0.65 6.56 16.90
N ILE A 185 -0.97 5.33 17.27
CA ILE A 185 -1.58 5.06 18.55
C ILE A 185 -0.50 5.02 19.62
N HIS A 186 0.67 4.45 19.33
CA HIS A 186 1.81 4.44 20.24
C HIS A 186 3.10 4.82 19.52
N ALA A 187 3.93 5.62 20.17
CA ALA A 187 5.33 5.82 19.85
C ALA A 187 6.12 5.66 21.15
N ARG A 188 7.29 5.05 21.08
CA ARG A 188 8.15 4.85 22.26
C ARG A 188 8.61 6.16 22.87
N ASP A 189 9.06 7.06 22.00
CA ASP A 189 9.66 8.35 22.32
C ASP A 189 9.42 9.33 21.16
N ASP A 190 9.83 10.59 21.36
CA ASP A 190 9.65 11.65 20.35
C ASP A 190 10.41 11.35 19.06
N ALA A 191 11.58 10.70 19.14
CA ALA A 191 12.37 10.31 17.97
C ALA A 191 11.65 9.25 17.12
N ALA A 192 10.99 8.28 17.76
CA ALA A 192 10.17 7.29 17.09
C ALA A 192 8.94 7.94 16.44
N LEU A 193 8.29 8.88 17.12
CA LEU A 193 7.17 9.62 16.54
C LEU A 193 7.62 10.44 15.32
N GLU A 194 8.73 11.16 15.41
CA GLU A 194 9.30 11.93 14.31
C GLU A 194 9.63 11.02 13.11
N LEU A 195 10.20 9.84 13.36
CA LEU A 195 10.46 8.84 12.32
C LEU A 195 9.17 8.43 11.60
N LEU A 196 8.08 8.16 12.33
CA LEU A 196 6.80 7.77 11.74
C LEU A 196 6.17 8.89 10.92
N VAL A 197 6.19 10.13 11.45
CA VAL A 197 5.72 11.33 10.73
C VAL A 197 6.53 11.51 9.44
N ARG A 198 7.86 11.44 9.52
CA ARG A 198 8.74 11.56 8.35
C ARG A 198 8.44 10.48 7.30
N CYS A 199 8.23 9.24 7.72
CA CYS A 199 7.87 8.14 6.83
C CYS A 199 6.52 8.39 6.14
N GLN A 200 5.51 8.86 6.88
CA GLN A 200 4.21 9.20 6.30
C GLN A 200 4.33 10.35 5.30
N THR A 201 4.98 11.46 5.70
CA THR A 201 5.19 12.61 4.82
C THR A 201 5.89 12.20 3.53
N ARG A 202 6.96 11.39 3.63
CA ARG A 202 7.70 10.90 2.45
C ARG A 202 6.82 10.01 1.57
N ALA A 203 6.02 9.12 2.15
CA ALA A 203 5.10 8.30 1.39
C ALA A 203 4.05 9.14 0.63
N MET A 204 3.49 10.18 1.27
CA MET A 204 2.55 11.11 0.63
C MET A 204 3.20 11.90 -0.51
N GLN A 205 4.44 12.39 -0.33
CA GLN A 205 5.21 13.06 -1.38
C GLN A 205 5.45 12.15 -2.58
N LYS A 206 5.98 10.94 -2.35
CA LYS A 206 6.25 10.01 -3.45
C LYS A 206 4.97 9.59 -4.17
N ALA A 207 3.89 9.36 -3.43
CA ALA A 207 2.60 9.03 -4.03
C ALA A 207 2.04 10.18 -4.88
N ALA A 208 2.19 11.43 -4.42
CA ALA A 208 1.89 12.63 -5.20
C ALA A 208 2.68 12.70 -6.51
N GLU A 209 4.01 12.52 -6.44
CA GLU A 209 4.90 12.52 -7.62
C GLU A 209 4.52 11.45 -8.64
N MET A 210 4.26 10.22 -8.17
CA MET A 210 3.81 9.11 -9.02
C MET A 210 2.44 9.36 -9.66
N ALA A 211 1.51 9.96 -8.92
CA ALA A 211 0.17 10.24 -9.44
C ALA A 211 0.20 11.22 -10.61
N LEU A 212 1.14 12.17 -10.64
CA LEU A 212 1.29 13.11 -11.75
C LEU A 212 1.64 12.41 -13.08
N ALA A 213 2.32 11.26 -13.05
CA ALA A 213 2.60 10.50 -14.28
C ALA A 213 1.31 10.00 -14.96
N MET A 214 0.24 9.83 -14.19
CA MET A 214 -1.07 9.36 -14.67
C MET A 214 -2.00 10.49 -15.14
N LEU A 215 -1.60 11.75 -14.99
CA LEU A 215 -2.46 12.91 -15.18
C LEU A 215 -1.87 13.85 -16.23
N ASP A 216 -2.74 14.59 -16.92
CA ASP A 216 -2.34 15.64 -17.87
C ASP A 216 -2.85 17.01 -17.38
N SER A 217 -4.18 17.19 -17.33
CA SER A 217 -4.86 18.33 -16.71
C SER A 217 -5.85 17.81 -15.66
N PHE A 218 -5.91 18.45 -14.49
CA PHE A 218 -6.64 17.94 -13.33
C PHE A 218 -6.97 19.04 -12.31
N ASP A 219 -8.00 18.82 -11.49
CA ASP A 219 -8.24 19.58 -10.26
C ASP A 219 -7.66 18.85 -9.03
N LEU A 220 -7.73 19.49 -7.86
CA LEU A 220 -7.21 18.95 -6.61
C LEU A 220 -7.86 17.60 -6.24
N GLU A 221 -9.17 17.45 -6.46
CA GLU A 221 -9.89 16.23 -6.13
C GLU A 221 -9.43 15.05 -6.99
N ASN A 222 -9.35 15.24 -8.31
CA ASN A 222 -8.88 14.21 -9.23
C ASN A 222 -7.41 13.85 -8.97
N PHE A 223 -6.58 14.82 -8.59
CA PHE A 223 -5.22 14.56 -8.13
C PHE A 223 -5.18 13.65 -6.90
N ILE A 224 -5.95 13.98 -5.86
CA ILE A 224 -6.03 13.16 -4.63
C ILE A 224 -6.54 11.75 -4.95
N LYS A 225 -7.60 11.63 -5.76
CA LYS A 225 -8.14 10.33 -6.16
C LYS A 225 -7.12 9.51 -6.95
N ALA A 226 -6.30 10.14 -7.80
CA ALA A 226 -5.20 9.46 -8.49
C ALA A 226 -4.14 8.93 -7.50
N VAL A 227 -3.77 9.73 -6.49
CA VAL A 227 -2.87 9.30 -5.41
C VAL A 227 -3.43 8.08 -4.66
N LEU A 228 -4.71 8.13 -4.26
CA LEU A 228 -5.35 7.01 -3.56
C LEU A 228 -5.43 5.75 -4.43
N ARG A 229 -5.65 5.92 -5.73
CA ARG A 229 -5.75 4.84 -6.73
C ARG A 229 -4.44 4.05 -6.89
N LEU A 230 -3.27 4.67 -6.69
CA LEU A 230 -1.96 3.98 -6.77
C LEU A 230 -1.90 2.72 -5.89
N SER A 231 -2.43 2.81 -4.68
CA SER A 231 -2.45 1.68 -3.74
C SER A 231 -3.22 0.47 -4.29
N TYR A 232 -4.30 0.71 -5.05
CA TYR A 232 -5.12 -0.32 -5.67
C TYR A 232 -4.46 -0.89 -6.93
N LEU A 233 -3.89 -0.02 -7.78
CA LEU A 233 -3.18 -0.44 -9.01
C LEU A 233 -1.93 -1.30 -8.72
N SER A 234 -1.36 -1.12 -7.54
CA SER A 234 -0.18 -1.86 -7.06
C SER A 234 -0.51 -3.25 -6.52
N GLU A 235 -1.77 -3.51 -6.16
CA GLU A 235 -2.25 -4.79 -5.67
C GLU A 235 -3.04 -5.54 -6.76
N THR A 236 -3.17 -6.86 -6.65
CA THR A 236 -4.03 -7.66 -7.55
C THR A 236 -5.50 -7.59 -7.16
N ARG A 237 -5.91 -6.51 -6.50
CA ARG A 237 -7.28 -6.31 -6.02
C ARG A 237 -8.10 -5.64 -7.11
N LEU A 238 -9.19 -6.29 -7.50
CA LEU A 238 -10.26 -5.68 -8.30
C LEU A 238 -11.23 -4.99 -7.32
N GLU A 239 -10.93 -3.77 -6.93
CA GLU A 239 -11.85 -2.97 -6.08
C GLU A 239 -12.54 -1.92 -6.95
N ASP A 240 -13.83 -1.68 -6.65
CA ASP A 240 -14.70 -0.75 -7.38
C ASP A 240 -14.23 0.71 -7.19
N GLU A 241 -14.35 1.54 -8.23
CA GLU A 241 -14.04 2.98 -8.16
C GLU A 241 -14.78 3.69 -7.02
N ARG A 242 -15.98 3.18 -6.66
CA ARG A 242 -16.76 3.62 -5.50
C ARG A 242 -15.97 3.59 -4.18
N LYS A 243 -14.98 2.71 -4.05
CA LYS A 243 -14.14 2.64 -2.85
C LYS A 243 -13.17 3.82 -2.75
N ILE A 244 -12.67 4.33 -3.87
CA ILE A 244 -11.78 5.50 -3.90
C ILE A 244 -12.56 6.75 -3.50
N ASP A 245 -13.77 6.92 -4.04
CA ASP A 245 -14.65 8.04 -3.66
C ASP A 245 -15.00 7.99 -2.18
N SER A 246 -15.37 6.82 -1.66
CA SER A 246 -15.64 6.63 -0.23
C SER A 246 -14.43 6.96 0.66
N LEU A 247 -13.22 6.55 0.26
CA LEU A 247 -12.00 6.88 0.99
C LEU A 247 -11.69 8.37 0.99
N TYR A 248 -11.86 9.03 -0.17
CA TYR A 248 -11.68 10.47 -0.30
C TYR A 248 -12.65 11.22 0.60
N GLU A 249 -13.94 10.94 0.49
CA GLU A 249 -14.99 11.63 1.27
C GLU A 249 -14.86 11.38 2.78
N ALA A 250 -14.38 10.21 3.20
CA ALA A 250 -14.19 9.89 4.62
C ALA A 250 -13.18 10.81 5.32
N HIS A 251 -12.18 11.33 4.59
CA HIS A 251 -11.10 12.17 5.13
C HIS A 251 -10.79 13.38 4.23
N ARG A 252 -11.81 13.92 3.57
CA ARG A 252 -11.68 14.98 2.56
C ARG A 252 -10.83 16.15 3.01
N GLN A 253 -11.14 16.73 4.17
CA GLN A 253 -10.43 17.88 4.72
C GLN A 253 -8.92 17.59 4.90
N PHE A 254 -8.57 16.43 5.46
CA PHE A 254 -7.17 16.02 5.64
C PHE A 254 -6.44 15.92 4.29
N TYR A 255 -7.09 15.31 3.29
CA TYR A 255 -6.48 15.15 1.98
C TYR A 255 -6.35 16.48 1.23
N GLU A 256 -7.39 17.31 1.19
CA GLU A 256 -7.35 18.62 0.51
C GLU A 256 -6.27 19.53 1.14
N GLN A 257 -6.15 19.56 2.46
CA GLN A 257 -5.11 20.33 3.14
C GLN A 257 -3.70 19.80 2.81
N THR A 258 -3.46 18.51 2.99
CA THR A 258 -2.11 17.93 2.85
C THR A 258 -1.65 17.90 1.41
N TYR A 259 -2.49 17.38 0.50
CA TYR A 259 -2.14 17.31 -0.93
C TYR A 259 -2.22 18.68 -1.60
N GLY A 260 -3.05 19.60 -1.12
CA GLY A 260 -3.05 20.99 -1.59
C GLY A 260 -1.76 21.74 -1.25
N MET A 261 -1.11 21.43 -0.13
CA MET A 261 0.24 21.95 0.18
C MET A 261 1.30 21.34 -0.76
N LEU A 262 1.30 20.02 -0.94
CA LEU A 262 2.22 19.34 -1.85
C LEU A 262 2.10 19.84 -3.29
N LEU A 263 0.87 20.08 -3.73
CA LEU A 263 0.59 20.56 -5.06
C LEU A 263 1.15 21.98 -5.28
N ARG A 264 1.03 22.87 -4.29
CA ARG A 264 1.69 24.19 -4.29
C ARG A 264 3.22 24.08 -4.31
N GLU A 265 3.79 23.15 -3.55
CA GLU A 265 5.25 22.89 -3.57
C GLU A 265 5.71 22.44 -4.97
N MET A 266 4.98 21.52 -5.60
CA MET A 266 5.27 21.05 -6.96
C MET A 266 5.12 22.15 -8.02
N ALA A 267 4.18 23.08 -7.83
CA ALA A 267 4.06 24.28 -8.67
C ALA A 267 5.28 25.19 -8.52
N GLY A 268 5.77 25.40 -7.28
CA GLY A 268 7.01 26.14 -7.01
C GLY A 268 8.24 25.51 -7.67
N LYS A 269 8.30 24.17 -7.73
CA LYS A 269 9.33 23.40 -8.46
C LYS A 269 9.13 23.38 -9.98
N LYS A 270 8.10 24.04 -10.51
CA LYS A 270 7.74 24.09 -11.94
C LYS A 270 7.51 22.69 -12.54
N ILE A 271 6.97 21.76 -11.76
CA ILE A 271 6.53 20.42 -12.22
C ILE A 271 5.12 20.52 -12.81
N ILE A 272 4.29 21.38 -12.24
CA ILE A 272 2.93 21.68 -12.69
C ILE A 272 2.75 23.19 -12.84
N ARG A 273 1.72 23.62 -13.59
CA ARG A 273 1.30 25.01 -13.70
C ARG A 273 -0.21 25.15 -13.58
N PRO A 274 -0.73 26.29 -13.07
CA PRO A 274 -2.17 26.55 -13.10
C PRO A 274 -2.67 26.64 -14.55
N GLU A 275 -3.87 26.15 -14.77
CA GLU A 275 -4.63 26.20 -16.02
C GLU A 275 -6.02 26.80 -15.72
N GLY A 276 -6.07 28.10 -15.44
CA GLY A 276 -7.27 28.76 -14.93
C GLY A 276 -7.38 28.69 -13.40
N GLU A 277 -8.59 28.86 -12.86
CA GLU A 277 -8.78 29.04 -11.41
C GLU A 277 -8.65 27.76 -10.58
N LYS A 278 -9.06 26.61 -11.13
CA LYS A 278 -9.18 25.34 -10.38
C LYS A 278 -8.39 24.17 -10.96
N LEU A 279 -7.85 24.33 -12.18
CA LEU A 279 -7.14 23.26 -12.87
C LEU A 279 -5.64 23.49 -12.85
N TRP A 280 -4.93 22.37 -12.92
CA TRP A 280 -3.49 22.29 -13.00
C TRP A 280 -3.12 21.43 -14.19
N ARG A 281 -1.99 21.74 -14.80
CA ARG A 281 -1.42 20.97 -15.92
C ARG A 281 0.00 20.52 -15.59
N VAL A 282 0.29 19.25 -15.89
CA VAL A 282 1.64 18.69 -15.81
C VAL A 282 2.55 19.31 -16.85
N ILE A 283 3.77 19.68 -16.44
CA ILE A 283 4.84 20.10 -17.34
C ILE A 283 5.70 18.88 -17.64
N GLY A 284 5.38 18.17 -18.74
CA GLY A 284 5.87 16.82 -19.03
C GLY A 284 7.40 16.61 -19.03
N ALA A 285 8.20 17.65 -19.25
CA ALA A 285 9.66 17.57 -19.25
C ALA A 285 10.30 17.51 -17.83
N LYS A 286 9.51 17.70 -16.76
CA LYS A 286 10.00 17.83 -15.37
C LYS A 286 9.36 16.86 -14.39
N LEU A 287 8.71 15.80 -14.89
CA LEU A 287 8.09 14.81 -14.02
C LEU A 287 9.16 14.08 -13.19
N PRO A 288 9.02 14.02 -11.86
CA PRO A 288 9.95 13.26 -11.01
C PRO A 288 9.92 11.76 -11.29
N VAL A 289 8.74 11.24 -11.65
CA VAL A 289 8.54 9.84 -12.04
C VAL A 289 7.89 9.82 -13.42
N GLY A 290 8.53 9.13 -14.37
CA GLY A 290 7.99 8.97 -15.72
C GLY A 290 6.85 7.95 -15.79
N ARG A 291 6.02 8.01 -16.84
CA ARG A 291 4.95 7.02 -17.08
C ARG A 291 5.47 5.58 -17.10
N ARG A 292 6.57 5.33 -17.81
CA ARG A 292 7.19 4.01 -17.90
C ARG A 292 7.73 3.52 -16.56
N GLU A 293 8.38 4.39 -15.81
CA GLU A 293 8.90 4.06 -14.47
C GLU A 293 7.75 3.71 -13.51
N LEU A 294 6.65 4.47 -13.55
CA LEU A 294 5.45 4.14 -12.80
C LEU A 294 4.90 2.77 -13.18
N GLU A 295 4.80 2.45 -14.48
CA GLU A 295 4.33 1.15 -14.95
C GLU A 295 5.22 0.00 -14.46
N GLU A 296 6.54 0.19 -14.49
CA GLU A 296 7.53 -0.77 -13.99
C GLU A 296 7.36 -1.00 -12.48
N ILE A 297 7.24 0.07 -11.68
CA ILE A 297 7.00 -0.01 -10.23
C ILE A 297 5.66 -0.68 -9.92
N LEU A 298 4.60 -0.36 -10.66
CA LEU A 298 3.29 -0.98 -10.48
C LEU A 298 3.31 -2.47 -10.85
N ALA A 299 3.97 -2.84 -11.94
CA ALA A 299 4.14 -4.23 -12.33
C ALA A 299 4.94 -5.01 -11.29
N GLN A 300 6.03 -4.43 -10.79
CA GLN A 300 6.85 -5.02 -9.73
C GLN A 300 6.06 -5.16 -8.43
N SER A 301 5.26 -4.16 -8.07
CA SER A 301 4.37 -4.21 -6.90
C SER A 301 3.37 -5.35 -6.99
N ARG A 302 2.71 -5.54 -8.14
CA ARG A 302 1.78 -6.65 -8.37
C ARG A 302 2.47 -8.00 -8.27
N LYS A 303 3.68 -8.15 -8.83
CA LYS A 303 4.49 -9.38 -8.71
C LYS A 303 4.80 -9.69 -7.25
N ARG A 304 5.26 -8.69 -6.49
CA ARG A 304 5.58 -8.83 -5.06
C ARG A 304 4.35 -9.09 -4.20
N ALA A 305 3.21 -8.47 -4.52
CA ALA A 305 1.93 -8.76 -3.87
C ALA A 305 1.51 -10.24 -4.05
N LYS A 306 1.68 -10.80 -5.25
CA LYS A 306 1.46 -12.24 -5.49
C LYS A 306 2.46 -13.10 -4.73
N ALA A 307 3.74 -12.72 -4.72
CA ALA A 307 4.78 -13.48 -4.01
C ALA A 307 4.63 -13.49 -2.48
N ARG A 308 3.89 -12.52 -1.90
CA ARG A 308 3.57 -12.50 -0.46
C ARG A 308 2.61 -13.61 -0.04
N TRP A 309 1.77 -14.14 -0.93
CA TRP A 309 0.84 -15.23 -0.60
C TRP A 309 1.57 -16.52 -0.19
N PRO A 310 2.48 -17.07 -1.01
CA PRO A 310 3.30 -18.21 -0.61
C PRO A 310 4.09 -17.95 0.67
N LYS A 311 4.64 -16.74 0.82
CA LYS A 311 5.35 -16.35 2.04
C LYS A 311 4.44 -16.46 3.28
N MET A 312 3.23 -15.91 3.24
CA MET A 312 2.30 -15.97 4.37
C MET A 312 2.00 -17.41 4.80
N ILE A 313 1.84 -18.33 3.85
CA ILE A 313 1.61 -19.76 4.14
C ILE A 313 2.78 -20.37 4.94
N ILE A 314 4.01 -19.95 4.64
CA ILE A 314 5.23 -20.46 5.30
C ILE A 314 5.47 -19.79 6.66
N THR A 315 5.09 -18.52 6.80
CA THR A 315 5.49 -17.69 7.96
C THR A 315 4.42 -17.58 9.05
N VAL A 316 3.16 -17.83 8.71
CA VAL A 316 2.01 -17.65 9.62
C VAL A 316 1.48 -19.00 10.05
N ASP A 317 1.63 -19.32 11.34
CA ASP A 317 1.33 -20.66 11.87
C ASP A 317 -0.16 -21.05 11.70
N ASN A 318 -1.08 -20.07 11.73
CA ASN A 318 -2.53 -20.27 11.59
C ASN A 318 -3.09 -19.76 10.24
N TRP A 319 -2.30 -19.80 9.16
CA TRP A 319 -2.73 -19.28 7.85
C TRP A 319 -3.98 -19.99 7.30
N LEU A 320 -4.11 -21.30 7.55
CA LEU A 320 -5.21 -22.11 7.04
C LEU A 320 -6.53 -21.72 7.71
N ASP A 321 -6.54 -21.67 9.04
CA ASP A 321 -7.75 -21.28 9.80
C ASP A 321 -8.18 -19.85 9.43
N GLN A 322 -7.23 -18.95 9.18
CA GLN A 322 -7.53 -17.60 8.67
C GLN A 322 -8.16 -17.59 7.27
N LEU A 323 -7.67 -18.45 6.38
CA LEU A 323 -8.24 -18.59 5.03
C LEU A 323 -9.68 -19.13 5.10
N LEU A 324 -9.91 -20.13 5.96
CA LEU A 324 -11.23 -20.72 6.17
C LEU A 324 -12.21 -19.71 6.76
N ALA A 325 -11.81 -18.98 7.80
CA ALA A 325 -12.62 -17.91 8.39
C ALA A 325 -12.95 -16.82 7.36
N LYS A 326 -11.99 -16.45 6.50
CA LYS A 326 -12.23 -15.50 5.42
C LYS A 326 -13.20 -16.05 4.37
N LEU A 327 -13.10 -17.32 4.03
CA LEU A 327 -13.97 -18.00 3.08
C LEU A 327 -15.42 -18.05 3.60
N GLU A 328 -15.59 -18.45 4.86
CA GLU A 328 -16.88 -18.47 5.55
C GLU A 328 -17.50 -17.08 5.59
N ARG A 329 -16.73 -16.08 5.97
CA ARG A 329 -17.26 -14.72 6.11
C ARG A 329 -17.55 -14.01 4.79
N THR A 330 -16.78 -14.30 3.74
CA THR A 330 -16.91 -13.60 2.44
C THR A 330 -17.95 -14.28 1.54
N TYR A 331 -18.04 -15.60 1.61
CA TYR A 331 -18.87 -16.40 0.71
C TYR A 331 -19.95 -17.22 1.44
N GLY A 332 -20.03 -17.16 2.77
CA GLY A 332 -20.93 -18.00 3.57
C GLY A 332 -20.54 -19.49 3.57
N ILE A 333 -19.32 -19.82 3.13
CA ILE A 333 -18.89 -21.21 2.91
C ILE A 333 -18.10 -21.68 4.14
N LYS A 334 -18.75 -22.43 5.03
CA LYS A 334 -18.06 -23.16 6.07
C LYS A 334 -17.39 -24.39 5.45
N LEU A 335 -16.06 -24.39 5.41
CA LEU A 335 -15.25 -25.49 4.91
C LEU A 335 -14.52 -26.14 6.08
N GLU A 336 -15.01 -27.31 6.49
CA GLU A 336 -14.36 -28.09 7.55
C GLU A 336 -13.25 -28.93 6.94
N ILE A 337 -12.00 -28.63 7.32
CA ILE A 337 -10.80 -29.38 6.92
C ILE A 337 -10.43 -30.34 8.04
N PRO A 338 -10.48 -31.67 7.81
CA PRO A 338 -10.09 -32.67 8.80
C PRO A 338 -8.66 -32.48 9.30
N ALA A 339 -8.39 -32.82 10.56
CA ALA A 339 -7.07 -32.61 11.18
C ALA A 339 -5.91 -33.28 10.41
N TRP A 340 -6.16 -34.46 9.83
CA TRP A 340 -5.16 -35.18 9.02
C TRP A 340 -4.84 -34.48 7.69
N GLU A 341 -5.78 -33.70 7.15
CA GLU A 341 -5.64 -33.03 5.86
C GLU A 341 -4.91 -31.68 6.00
N ARG A 342 -5.02 -31.03 7.16
CA ARG A 342 -4.36 -29.75 7.47
C ARG A 342 -2.86 -29.69 7.10
N PRO A 343 -1.99 -30.67 7.45
CA PRO A 343 -0.57 -30.60 7.09
C PRO A 343 -0.30 -30.78 5.59
N VAL A 344 -1.21 -31.42 4.84
CA VAL A 344 -1.06 -31.71 3.40
C VAL A 344 -1.99 -30.85 2.53
N ILE A 345 -2.64 -29.84 3.11
CA ILE A 345 -3.69 -29.04 2.44
C ILE A 345 -3.18 -28.30 1.21
N LEU A 346 -1.88 -28.01 1.12
CA LEU A 346 -1.29 -27.41 -0.08
C LEU A 346 -1.29 -28.38 -1.27
N ILE A 347 -1.27 -29.68 -1.00
CA ILE A 347 -1.34 -30.75 -1.99
C ILE A 347 -2.78 -31.15 -2.25
N THR A 348 -3.65 -31.20 -1.24
CA THR A 348 -5.04 -31.68 -1.39
C THR A 348 -6.06 -30.57 -1.66
N GLY A 349 -5.70 -29.30 -1.39
CA GLY A 349 -6.61 -28.16 -1.41
C GLY A 349 -7.28 -27.87 -2.75
N TRP A 350 -6.68 -28.26 -3.87
CA TRP A 350 -7.31 -28.15 -5.19
C TRP A 350 -8.61 -28.95 -5.26
N ARG A 351 -8.73 -30.07 -4.55
CA ARG A 351 -9.97 -30.86 -4.48
C ARG A 351 -11.13 -30.03 -3.92
N HIS A 352 -10.86 -29.26 -2.86
CA HIS A 352 -11.85 -28.35 -2.28
C HIS A 352 -12.18 -27.20 -3.24
N TYR A 353 -11.18 -26.61 -3.89
CA TYR A 353 -11.41 -25.55 -4.89
C TYR A 353 -12.31 -26.04 -6.03
N PHE A 354 -12.01 -27.17 -6.67
CA PHE A 354 -12.84 -27.72 -7.75
C PHE A 354 -14.22 -28.17 -7.28
N ARG A 355 -14.36 -28.64 -6.04
CA ARG A 355 -15.67 -28.95 -5.44
C ARG A 355 -16.51 -27.69 -5.32
N LEU A 356 -15.95 -26.61 -4.79
CA LEU A 356 -16.66 -25.34 -4.58
C LEU A 356 -16.95 -24.63 -5.92
N LYS A 357 -16.05 -24.74 -6.90
CA LYS A 357 -16.26 -24.26 -8.28
C LYS A 357 -17.39 -25.01 -8.97
N ARG A 358 -17.43 -26.35 -8.87
CA ARG A 358 -18.55 -27.16 -9.40
C ARG A 358 -19.89 -26.85 -8.74
N GLN A 359 -19.88 -26.45 -7.47
CA GLN A 359 -21.08 -26.01 -6.76
C GLN A 359 -21.50 -24.57 -7.09
N GLY A 360 -20.80 -23.89 -7.99
CA GLY A 360 -21.07 -22.50 -8.36
C GLY A 360 -20.80 -21.47 -7.25
N LYS A 361 -20.13 -21.89 -6.17
CA LYS A 361 -19.89 -21.04 -5.00
C LYS A 361 -18.67 -20.12 -5.15
N ILE A 362 -17.79 -20.43 -6.10
CA ILE A 362 -16.57 -19.66 -6.41
C ILE A 362 -16.39 -19.69 -7.93
N HIS A 363 -16.02 -18.57 -8.53
CA HIS A 363 -15.84 -18.42 -9.97
C HIS A 363 -14.40 -18.72 -10.42
#